data_AF-A0A0Q4IEZ1-F1
#
_entry.id   AF-A0A0Q4IEZ1-F1
#
_cell.length_a   1.000
_cell.length_b   1.000
_cell.length_c   1.000
_cell.angle_alpha   90.00
_cell.angle_beta   90.00
_cell.angle_gamma   90.00
#
_symmetry.space_group_name_H-M   'P 1'
#
loop_
_entity.id
_entity.type
_entity.pdbx_description
1 polymer ?
#
loop_
_entity_poly.entity_id
_entity_poly.type
_entity_poly.pdbx_seq_one_letter_code
_entity_poly.pdbx_strand_id
1 'polypeptide(L)'
;MPVSTFENSSDRTMRFVIEPNQEEYDLPPLARIGVKYAFGPDSNDRVLADIGEREIRFWCDSRQRQVEIVHPYAFDRLLWDICVHQGCCGGVVDGEPVHVTDLLPASGVMTAAQFAELVIQAEGEADAAPASIAQWTARLSALFVQHMGGESAPVEALAGNFAQPFDADYL
;
A
#
# COMPACT_ATOMS: atom_id res chain seq x y z
N MET A 1 3.04 -5.89 25.75
CA MET A 1 3.14 -7.06 24.85
C MET A 1 3.90 -6.60 23.62
N PRO A 2 5.04 -7.21 23.27
CA PRO A 2 5.73 -6.92 22.01
C PRO A 2 4.81 -7.14 20.80
N VAL A 3 5.06 -6.39 19.73
CA VAL A 3 4.43 -6.54 18.42
C VAL A 3 5.55 -6.76 17.40
N SER A 4 5.45 -7.83 16.61
CA SER A 4 6.29 -8.05 15.45
C SER A 4 5.49 -7.76 14.19
N THR A 5 5.98 -6.83 13.36
CA THR A 5 5.27 -6.35 12.16
C THR A 5 6.03 -6.74 10.90
N PHE A 6 5.30 -7.16 9.87
CA PHE A 6 5.83 -7.50 8.55
C PHE A 6 4.98 -6.84 7.47
N GLU A 7 5.61 -6.44 6.37
CA GLU A 7 4.94 -5.84 5.22
C GLU A 7 5.20 -6.67 3.97
N ASN A 8 4.16 -6.89 3.18
CA ASN A 8 4.30 -7.49 1.86
C ASN A 8 4.69 -6.40 0.83
N SER A 9 5.99 -6.29 0.56
CA SER A 9 6.54 -5.41 -0.49
C SER A 9 6.57 -6.04 -1.90
N SER A 10 6.03 -7.26 -2.06
CA SER A 10 5.93 -7.96 -3.34
C SER A 10 4.71 -7.47 -4.14
N ASP A 11 4.78 -7.66 -5.47
CA ASP A 11 3.66 -7.50 -6.40
C ASP A 11 2.64 -8.66 -6.31
N ARG A 12 2.88 -9.65 -5.45
CA ARG A 12 2.07 -10.86 -5.30
C ARG A 12 1.65 -11.08 -3.86
N THR A 13 0.57 -11.83 -3.69
CA THR A 13 0.17 -12.33 -2.36
C THR A 13 1.28 -13.21 -1.77
N MET A 14 1.72 -12.87 -0.56
CA MET A 14 2.66 -13.67 0.24
C MET A 14 1.90 -14.52 1.25
N ARG A 15 2.43 -15.70 1.56
CA ARG A 15 1.92 -16.53 2.65
C ARG A 15 2.63 -16.17 3.96
N PHE A 16 1.89 -15.92 5.02
CA PHE A 16 2.45 -15.75 6.36
C PHE A 16 2.07 -16.93 7.23
N VAL A 17 3.06 -17.61 7.81
CA VAL A 17 2.87 -18.83 8.59
C VAL A 17 3.37 -18.60 10.01
N ILE A 18 2.51 -18.83 11.01
CA ILE A 18 2.90 -18.84 12.42
C ILE A 18 3.18 -20.27 12.86
N GLU A 19 4.43 -20.53 13.22
CA GLU A 19 4.90 -21.82 13.75
C GLU A 19 4.94 -21.79 15.29
N PRO A 20 4.77 -22.94 15.98
CA PRO A 20 4.65 -24.30 15.44
C PRO A 20 3.23 -24.71 15.03
N ASN A 21 2.22 -23.87 15.25
CA ASN A 21 0.81 -24.25 15.06
C ASN A 21 0.37 -24.33 13.58
N GLN A 22 1.19 -23.87 12.63
CA GLN A 22 0.87 -23.82 11.20
C GLN A 22 -0.39 -22.96 10.92
N GLU A 23 -0.50 -21.82 11.60
CA GLU A 23 -1.55 -20.84 11.31
C GLU A 23 -1.14 -20.00 10.09
N GLU A 24 -1.94 -20.05 9.02
CA GLU A 24 -1.61 -19.43 7.74
C GLU A 24 -2.50 -18.21 7.46
N TYR A 25 -1.89 -17.18 6.87
CA TYR A 25 -2.56 -15.94 6.45
C TYR A 25 -2.09 -15.54 5.06
N ASP A 26 -3.03 -15.10 4.22
CA ASP A 26 -2.72 -14.49 2.93
C ASP A 26 -2.48 -12.99 3.11
N LEU A 27 -1.30 -12.53 2.73
CA LEU A 27 -0.94 -11.12 2.75
C LEU A 27 -0.97 -10.59 1.31
N PRO A 28 -2.00 -9.82 0.90
CA PRO A 28 -1.99 -9.19 -0.42
C PRO A 28 -0.85 -8.15 -0.50
N PRO A 29 -0.45 -7.72 -1.71
CA PRO A 29 0.53 -6.66 -1.90
C PRO A 29 0.22 -5.46 -1.01
N LEU A 30 1.24 -4.86 -0.39
CA LEU A 30 1.18 -3.70 0.52
C LEU A 30 0.46 -3.93 1.85
N ALA A 31 -0.03 -5.14 2.13
CA ALA A 31 -0.60 -5.44 3.44
C ALA A 31 0.49 -5.52 4.51
N ARG A 32 0.13 -5.11 5.72
CA ARG A 32 0.95 -5.25 6.92
C ARG A 32 0.28 -6.24 7.85
N ILE A 33 1.05 -7.15 8.42
CA ILE A 33 0.60 -8.07 9.46
C ILE A 33 1.37 -7.82 10.74
N GLY A 34 0.66 -7.78 11.86
CA GLY A 34 1.23 -7.71 13.19
C GLY A 34 0.91 -8.95 13.99
N VAL A 35 1.88 -9.44 14.74
CA VAL A 35 1.69 -10.47 15.75
C VAL A 35 2.03 -9.87 17.11
N LYS A 36 1.02 -9.76 17.98
CA LYS A 36 1.15 -9.26 19.36
C LYS A 36 1.09 -10.43 20.32
N TYR A 37 2.11 -10.62 21.14
CA TYR A 37 2.23 -11.82 21.99
C TYR A 37 2.72 -11.52 23.41
N ALA A 38 2.46 -12.44 24.34
CA ALA A 38 2.94 -12.39 25.73
C ALA A 38 3.58 -13.71 26.13
N PHE A 39 4.62 -13.64 26.95
CA PHE A 39 5.20 -14.81 27.59
C PHE A 39 4.78 -14.86 29.06
N GLY A 40 4.54 -16.06 29.56
CA GLY A 40 4.42 -16.28 31.00
C GLY A 40 5.77 -16.04 31.70
N PRO A 41 5.77 -15.87 33.04
CA PRO A 41 6.98 -15.56 33.82
C PRO A 41 8.10 -16.61 33.69
N ASP A 42 7.76 -17.85 33.32
CA ASP A 42 8.71 -18.96 33.19
C ASP A 42 9.01 -19.36 31.73
N SER A 43 8.54 -18.58 30.74
CA SER A 43 8.80 -18.84 29.31
C SER A 43 9.94 -17.97 28.78
N ASN A 44 10.79 -18.57 27.95
CA ASN A 44 11.82 -17.84 27.22
C ASN A 44 11.25 -17.33 25.90
N ASP A 45 11.47 -16.05 25.63
CA ASP A 45 11.18 -15.47 24.32
C ASP A 45 12.14 -16.08 23.28
N ARG A 46 11.58 -16.84 22.34
CA ARG A 46 12.29 -17.39 21.18
C ARG A 46 11.50 -17.07 19.93
N VAL A 47 11.60 -15.83 19.50
CA VAL A 47 11.01 -15.39 18.24
C VAL A 47 12.05 -15.49 17.13
N LEU A 48 11.67 -16.11 16.01
CA LEU A 48 12.44 -16.18 14.79
C LEU A 48 11.54 -15.82 13.63
N ALA A 49 12.06 -15.05 12.67
CA ALA A 49 11.40 -14.85 11.39
C ALA A 49 12.32 -15.32 10.27
N ASP A 50 11.77 -16.08 9.33
CA ASP A 50 12.39 -16.41 8.06
C ASP A 50 11.57 -15.76 6.94
N ILE A 51 12.22 -14.93 6.13
CA ILE A 51 11.58 -14.13 5.08
C ILE A 51 12.08 -14.65 3.74
N GLY A 52 11.22 -15.39 3.05
CA GLY A 52 11.44 -15.86 1.69
C GLY A 52 10.73 -14.99 0.66
N GLU A 53 10.89 -15.36 -0.62
CA GLU A 53 10.32 -14.62 -1.75
C GLU A 53 8.78 -14.60 -1.76
N ARG A 54 8.15 -15.67 -1.27
CA ARG A 54 6.69 -15.86 -1.32
C ARG A 54 6.08 -16.18 0.04
N GLU A 55 6.91 -16.24 1.07
CA GLU A 55 6.52 -16.75 2.36
C GLU A 55 7.30 -16.09 3.48
N ILE A 56 6.61 -15.74 4.55
CA ILE A 56 7.20 -15.32 5.81
C ILE A 56 6.81 -16.37 6.86
N ARG A 57 7.79 -17.00 7.49
CA ARG A 57 7.57 -17.88 8.63
C ARG A 57 7.93 -17.15 9.90
N PHE A 58 7.00 -17.11 10.84
CA PHE A 58 7.17 -16.48 12.13
C PHE A 58 7.00 -17.52 13.24
N TRP A 59 8.09 -17.84 13.92
CA TRP A 59 8.05 -18.75 15.05
C TRP A 59 7.60 -18.01 16.31
N CYS A 60 6.46 -18.42 16.87
CA CYS A 60 5.93 -17.92 18.13
C CYS A 60 5.11 -19.01 18.84
N ASP A 61 5.68 -19.58 19.91
CA ASP A 61 5.05 -20.63 20.70
C ASP A 61 4.11 -20.09 21.81
N SER A 62 4.01 -18.76 21.95
CA SER A 62 3.09 -18.15 22.89
C SER A 62 1.64 -18.44 22.53
N ARG A 63 0.90 -19.02 23.49
CA ARG A 63 -0.55 -19.22 23.40
C ARG A 63 -1.36 -17.93 23.60
N GLN A 64 -0.74 -16.89 24.13
CA GLN A 64 -1.35 -15.58 24.33
C GLN A 64 -0.87 -14.65 23.21
N ARG A 65 -1.45 -14.84 22.02
CA ARG A 65 -1.15 -14.01 20.86
C ARG A 65 -2.41 -13.51 20.17
N GLN A 66 -2.25 -12.40 19.46
CA GLN A 66 -3.23 -11.78 18.59
C GLN A 66 -2.55 -11.50 17.26
N VAL A 67 -3.32 -11.59 16.17
CA VAL A 67 -2.87 -11.30 14.81
C VAL A 67 -3.82 -10.29 14.21
N GLU A 68 -3.27 -9.26 13.57
CA GLU A 68 -4.03 -8.23 12.87
C GLU A 68 -3.41 -7.97 11.51
N ILE A 69 -4.25 -7.89 10.48
CA ILE A 69 -3.84 -7.53 9.12
C ILE A 69 -4.44 -6.19 8.78
N VAL A 70 -3.56 -5.25 8.44
CA VAL A 70 -3.91 -3.98 7.83
C VAL A 70 -3.86 -4.17 6.31
N HIS A 71 -5.01 -4.01 5.66
CA HIS A 71 -5.09 -4.03 4.21
C HIS A 71 -4.82 -2.64 3.62
N PRO A 72 -4.15 -2.56 2.44
CA PRO A 72 -4.02 -1.29 1.73
C PRO A 72 -5.37 -0.79 1.26
N TYR A 73 -5.52 0.52 1.17
CA TYR A 73 -6.65 1.13 0.50
C TYR A 73 -6.54 0.98 -1.02
N ALA A 74 -7.64 1.25 -1.71
CA ALA A 74 -7.68 1.29 -3.17
C ALA A 74 -6.61 2.24 -3.73
N PHE A 75 -6.44 3.40 -3.09
CA PHE A 75 -5.49 4.42 -3.51
C PHE A 75 -4.03 4.00 -3.34
N ASP A 76 -3.67 3.28 -2.27
CA ASP A 76 -2.32 2.74 -2.10
C ASP A 76 -1.93 1.83 -3.28
N ARG A 77 -2.87 0.98 -3.73
CA ARG A 77 -2.66 0.08 -4.87
C ARG A 77 -2.59 0.83 -6.19
N LEU A 78 -3.40 1.88 -6.36
CA LEU A 78 -3.33 2.75 -7.54
C LEU A 78 -1.96 3.44 -7.62
N LEU A 79 -1.50 4.05 -6.52
CA LEU A 79 -0.20 4.71 -6.46
C LEU A 79 0.93 3.73 -6.69
N TRP A 80 0.86 2.52 -6.12
CA TRP A 80 1.86 1.49 -6.37
C TRP A 80 1.94 1.12 -7.84
N ASP A 81 0.80 0.88 -8.51
CA ASP A 81 0.79 0.52 -9.92
C ASP A 81 1.38 1.64 -10.80
N ILE A 82 1.05 2.89 -10.48
CA ILE A 82 1.56 4.07 -11.17
C ILE A 82 3.07 4.26 -10.90
N CYS A 83 3.49 4.32 -9.65
CA CYS A 83 4.89 4.56 -9.29
C CYS A 83 5.82 3.40 -9.70
N VAL A 84 5.43 2.16 -9.42
CA VAL A 84 6.33 1.00 -9.57
C VAL A 84 6.23 0.39 -10.96
N HIS A 85 5.03 0.26 -11.52
CA HIS A 85 4.86 -0.39 -12.84
C HIS A 85 4.82 0.58 -14.01
N GLN A 86 4.35 1.81 -13.81
CA GLN A 86 4.37 2.83 -14.87
C GLN A 86 5.59 3.76 -14.78
N GLY A 87 6.19 3.88 -13.58
CA GLY A 87 7.33 4.76 -13.36
C GLY A 87 6.99 6.24 -13.45
N CYS A 88 5.72 6.61 -13.24
CA CYS A 88 5.24 7.98 -13.46
C CYS A 88 4.32 8.48 -12.34
N CYS A 89 4.87 8.87 -11.18
CA CYS A 89 4.09 9.44 -10.08
C CYS A 89 4.66 10.75 -9.50
N GLY A 90 5.76 11.25 -10.04
CA GLY A 90 6.40 12.48 -9.61
C GLY A 90 7.77 12.68 -10.24
N GLY A 91 8.10 13.94 -10.48
CA GLY A 91 9.35 14.39 -11.09
C GLY A 91 9.87 15.67 -10.45
N VAL A 92 10.75 16.36 -11.17
CA VAL A 92 11.23 17.70 -10.79
C VAL A 92 10.59 18.73 -11.71
N VAL A 93 9.72 19.57 -11.13
CA VAL A 93 9.00 20.62 -11.85
C VAL A 93 9.46 21.97 -11.31
N ASP A 94 9.90 22.87 -12.19
CA ASP A 94 10.44 24.18 -11.83
C ASP A 94 11.57 24.16 -10.77
N GLY A 95 12.34 23.07 -10.74
CA GLY A 95 13.46 22.87 -9.82
C GLY A 95 13.07 22.25 -8.47
N GLU A 96 11.79 21.95 -8.25
CA GLU A 96 11.28 21.36 -7.01
C GLU A 96 10.77 19.92 -7.25
N PRO A 97 10.96 19.00 -6.30
CA PRO A 97 10.36 17.67 -6.38
C PRO A 97 8.84 17.77 -6.19
N VAL A 98 8.08 17.19 -7.11
CA VAL A 98 6.61 17.17 -7.08
C VAL A 98 6.12 15.74 -7.21
N HIS A 99 5.28 15.28 -6.30
CA HIS A 99 4.57 14.00 -6.38
C HIS A 99 3.08 14.25 -6.66
N VAL A 100 2.39 13.30 -7.32
CA VAL A 100 0.96 13.44 -7.65
C VAL A 100 0.09 13.74 -6.42
N THR A 101 0.45 13.20 -5.26
CA THR A 101 -0.29 13.46 -4.00
C THR A 101 -0.22 14.90 -3.54
N ASP A 102 0.84 15.64 -3.91
CA ASP A 102 1.02 17.05 -3.56
C ASP A 102 0.07 17.95 -4.36
N LEU A 103 -0.45 17.44 -5.48
CA LEU A 103 -1.35 18.16 -6.38
C LEU A 103 -2.83 17.83 -6.14
N LEU A 104 -3.12 16.89 -5.23
CA LEU A 104 -4.50 16.56 -4.91
C LEU A 104 -5.20 17.76 -4.25
N PRO A 105 -6.46 18.05 -4.61
CA PRO A 105 -7.24 19.08 -3.94
C PRO A 105 -7.50 18.67 -2.47
N ALA A 106 -7.86 19.64 -1.62
CA ALA A 106 -8.13 19.36 -0.21
C ALA A 106 -9.46 18.63 0.04
N SER A 107 -10.42 18.71 -0.89
CA SER A 107 -11.77 18.13 -0.75
C SER A 107 -12.48 18.06 -2.10
N GLY A 108 -13.56 17.28 -2.17
CA GLY A 108 -14.47 17.25 -3.32
C GLY A 108 -14.44 15.92 -4.05
N VAL A 109 -14.70 15.95 -5.36
CA VAL A 109 -14.71 14.76 -6.21
C VAL A 109 -13.61 14.89 -7.27
N MET A 110 -12.83 13.83 -7.41
CA MET A 110 -11.79 13.69 -8.43
C MET A 110 -12.26 12.70 -9.48
N THR A 111 -12.21 13.09 -10.75
CA THR A 111 -12.45 12.16 -11.87
C THR A 111 -11.16 11.45 -12.28
N ALA A 112 -11.28 10.30 -12.93
CA ALA A 112 -10.14 9.55 -13.46
C ALA A 112 -9.28 10.37 -14.43
N ALA A 113 -9.93 11.19 -15.28
CA ALA A 113 -9.25 12.07 -16.23
C ALA A 113 -8.47 13.18 -15.51
N GLN A 114 -9.09 13.86 -14.54
CA GLN A 114 -8.42 14.88 -13.74
C GLN A 114 -7.24 14.30 -12.96
N PHE A 115 -7.40 13.13 -12.36
CA PHE A 115 -6.30 12.46 -11.68
C PHE A 115 -5.14 12.15 -12.63
N ALA A 116 -5.43 11.65 -13.84
CA ALA A 116 -4.42 11.41 -14.86
C ALA A 116 -3.69 12.69 -15.30
N GLU A 117 -4.39 13.81 -15.40
CA GLU A 117 -3.78 15.13 -15.67
C GLU A 117 -2.83 15.54 -14.55
N LEU A 118 -3.21 15.33 -13.28
CA LEU A 118 -2.33 15.61 -12.13
C LEU A 118 -1.06 14.75 -12.15
N VAL A 119 -1.17 13.47 -12.51
CA VAL A 119 -0.01 12.58 -12.66
C VAL A 119 0.95 13.13 -13.73
N ILE A 120 0.43 13.48 -14.91
CA ILE A 120 1.25 14.03 -16.00
C ILE A 120 1.89 15.36 -15.61
N GLN A 121 1.15 16.20 -14.88
CA GLN A 121 1.67 17.45 -14.32
C GLN A 121 2.82 17.19 -13.33
N ALA A 122 2.66 16.20 -12.43
CA ALA A 122 3.69 15.86 -11.45
C ALA A 122 4.99 15.35 -12.09
N GLU A 123 4.90 14.69 -13.26
CA GLU A 123 6.07 14.25 -14.04
C GLU A 123 6.83 15.42 -14.72
N GLY A 124 6.24 16.61 -14.83
CA GLY A 124 6.83 17.73 -15.55
C GLY A 124 6.72 17.64 -17.08
N GLU A 125 5.91 16.71 -17.59
CA GLU A 125 5.76 16.42 -19.02
C GLU A 125 4.70 17.30 -19.73
N ALA A 126 4.49 18.53 -19.25
CA ALA A 126 3.50 19.44 -19.82
C ALA A 126 3.80 19.81 -21.31
N ASP A 127 5.05 19.67 -21.74
CA ASP A 127 5.52 19.99 -23.09
C ASP A 127 5.58 18.78 -24.04
N ALA A 128 5.10 17.60 -23.62
CA ALA A 128 5.10 16.40 -24.45
C ALA A 128 4.16 16.53 -25.67
N ALA A 129 4.42 15.74 -26.72
CA ALA A 129 3.57 15.74 -27.91
C ALA A 129 2.12 15.36 -27.57
N PRO A 130 1.09 16.02 -28.14
CA PRO A 130 -0.32 15.79 -27.77
C PRO A 130 -0.80 14.33 -27.86
N ALA A 131 -0.28 13.56 -28.82
CA ALA A 131 -0.61 12.15 -28.97
C ALA A 131 -0.06 11.27 -27.82
N SER A 132 1.12 11.64 -27.28
CA SER A 132 1.70 11.00 -26.10
C SER A 132 0.85 11.29 -24.86
N ILE A 133 0.47 12.55 -24.68
CA ILE A 133 -0.38 12.99 -23.56
C ILE A 133 -1.72 12.23 -23.58
N ALA A 134 -2.42 12.19 -24.73
CA ALA A 134 -3.70 11.49 -24.83
C ALA A 134 -3.59 9.98 -24.51
N GLN A 135 -2.52 9.32 -24.96
CA GLN A 135 -2.28 7.91 -24.66
C GLN A 135 -2.05 7.69 -23.15
N TRP A 136 -1.23 8.54 -22.52
CA TRP A 136 -0.98 8.48 -21.09
C TRP A 136 -2.22 8.78 -20.26
N THR A 137 -2.98 9.82 -20.61
CA THR A 137 -4.23 10.15 -19.94
C THR A 137 -5.20 8.97 -19.97
N ALA A 138 -5.38 8.33 -21.13
CA ALA A 138 -6.26 7.17 -21.25
C ALA A 138 -5.79 5.99 -20.39
N ARG A 139 -4.48 5.69 -20.38
CA ARG A 139 -3.90 4.61 -19.58
C ARG A 139 -4.07 4.85 -18.09
N LEU A 140 -3.69 6.04 -17.61
CA LEU A 140 -3.77 6.41 -16.18
C LEU A 140 -5.22 6.47 -15.69
N SER A 141 -6.13 6.97 -16.53
CA SER A 141 -7.57 6.95 -16.22
C SER A 141 -8.10 5.53 -16.06
N ALA A 142 -7.66 4.59 -16.91
CA ALA A 142 -8.06 3.19 -16.80
C ALA A 142 -7.57 2.55 -15.49
N LEU A 143 -6.33 2.85 -15.07
CA LEU A 143 -5.82 2.39 -13.77
C LEU A 143 -6.62 2.95 -12.61
N PHE A 144 -6.94 4.25 -12.64
CA PHE A 144 -7.80 4.86 -11.64
C PHE A 144 -9.14 4.11 -11.53
N VAL A 145 -9.82 3.89 -12.65
CA VAL A 145 -11.11 3.17 -12.67
C VAL A 145 -10.96 1.74 -12.13
N GLN A 146 -9.91 1.04 -12.54
CA GLN A 146 -9.63 -0.32 -12.08
C GLN A 146 -9.47 -0.41 -10.56
N HIS A 147 -8.75 0.53 -9.94
CA HIS A 147 -8.45 0.48 -8.51
C HIS A 147 -9.50 1.15 -7.64
N MET A 148 -10.01 2.31 -8.05
CA MET A 148 -11.01 3.09 -7.31
C MET A 148 -12.44 2.61 -7.53
N GLY A 149 -12.68 1.76 -8.54
CA GLY A 149 -13.97 1.13 -8.80
C GLY A 149 -14.98 2.02 -9.57
N GLY A 150 -14.54 3.16 -10.11
CA GLY A 150 -15.40 4.07 -10.88
C GLY A 150 -14.64 5.20 -11.55
N GLU A 151 -15.34 5.96 -12.40
CA GLU A 151 -14.78 7.12 -13.13
C GLU A 151 -14.54 8.35 -12.25
N SER A 152 -15.01 8.32 -11.01
CA SER A 152 -14.81 9.38 -10.03
C SER A 152 -14.80 8.82 -8.62
N ALA A 153 -14.03 9.44 -7.74
CA ALA A 153 -14.00 9.13 -6.32
C ALA A 153 -14.02 10.43 -5.49
N PRO A 154 -14.58 10.39 -4.26
CA PRO A 154 -14.33 11.46 -3.30
C PRO A 154 -12.83 11.57 -3.03
N VAL A 155 -12.32 12.78 -2.90
CA VAL A 155 -10.89 13.06 -2.68
C VAL A 155 -10.40 12.42 -1.38
N GLU A 156 -11.27 12.29 -0.39
CA GLU A 156 -11.00 11.64 0.89
C GLU A 156 -10.65 10.14 0.71
N ALA A 157 -11.09 9.52 -0.40
CA ALA A 157 -10.71 8.15 -0.76
C ALA A 157 -9.34 8.06 -1.45
N LEU A 158 -8.75 9.19 -1.85
CA LEU A 158 -7.40 9.30 -2.42
C LEU A 158 -6.37 9.56 -1.31
N ALA A 159 -6.48 8.80 -0.22
CA ALA A 159 -5.58 8.85 0.92
C ALA A 159 -4.92 7.48 1.13
N GLY A 160 -3.64 7.48 1.52
CA GLY A 160 -2.91 6.26 1.84
C GLY A 160 -3.28 5.70 3.20
N ASN A 161 -3.27 4.37 3.35
CA ASN A 161 -3.50 3.73 4.63
C ASN A 161 -2.18 3.58 5.41
N PHE A 162 -1.90 4.49 6.34
CA PHE A 162 -0.67 4.45 7.15
C PHE A 162 -0.77 3.65 8.47
N ALA A 163 -1.90 2.96 8.70
CA ALA A 163 -2.15 2.17 9.91
C ALA A 163 -1.02 1.18 10.23
N GLN A 164 -0.59 1.10 11.47
CA GLN A 164 0.15 -0.06 11.94
C GLN A 164 -0.82 -1.07 12.59
N PRO A 165 -0.53 -2.38 12.48
CA PRO A 165 -1.27 -3.37 13.24
C PRO A 165 -1.31 -3.03 14.73
N PHE A 166 -2.50 -3.12 15.33
CA PHE A 166 -2.76 -2.78 16.73
C PHE A 166 -2.57 -1.30 17.10
N ASP A 167 -2.60 -0.38 16.12
CA ASP A 167 -2.83 1.04 16.42
C ASP A 167 -4.15 1.18 17.19
N ALA A 168 -4.14 2.03 18.22
CA ALA A 168 -5.20 2.07 19.23
C ALA A 168 -6.60 2.45 18.70
N ASP A 169 -6.69 2.95 17.46
CA ASP A 169 -7.87 3.64 16.96
C ASP A 169 -8.23 3.18 15.52
N TYR A 170 -9.00 2.09 15.43
CA TYR A 170 -9.88 1.80 14.29
C TYR A 170 -11.29 1.51 14.81
N LEU A 171 -11.97 2.56 15.29
CA LEU A 171 -13.42 2.61 15.48
C LEU A 171 -14.02 3.74 14.65
#